data_AF-A0A4P6WLJ0-F1
#
_entry.id   AF-A0A4P6WLJ0-F1
#
_cell.length_a   1.000
_cell.length_b   1.000
_cell.length_c   1.000
_cell.angle_alpha   90.00
_cell.angle_beta   90.00
_cell.angle_gamma   90.00
#
_symmetry.space_group_name_H-M   'P 1'
#
loop_
_entity.id
_entity.type
_entity.pdbx_description
1 polymer ?
#
loop_
_entity_poly.entity_id
_entity_poly.type
_entity_poly.pdbx_seq_one_letter_code
_entity_poly.pdbx_strand_id
1 'polypeptide(L)'
;MAFVSVVTGGRGRKRDEAGISIKYSQSGSVQCYVGVDIRDKQRFIYVELDEDSRKIRLMPTNNERGAKMSGTSGGTFSLSKKFGEMIIPSGEKKAFIRLEKNGDGWWYGELIAKNID
;
A
#
# COMPACT_ATOMS: atom_id res chain seq x y z
N MET A 1 19.04 20.33 -18.44
CA MET A 1 18.36 21.06 -17.35
C MET A 1 16.92 20.56 -17.23
N ALA A 2 16.42 20.59 -15.98
CA ALA A 2 15.04 20.46 -15.52
C ALA A 2 14.40 19.05 -15.52
N PHE A 3 14.46 18.38 -14.36
CA PHE A 3 13.42 17.42 -13.99
C PHE A 3 12.27 18.19 -13.33
N VAL A 4 11.09 18.06 -13.94
CA VAL A 4 9.86 18.72 -13.54
C VAL A 4 9.31 18.03 -12.29
N SER A 5 9.09 18.83 -11.24
CA SER A 5 8.37 18.42 -10.04
C SER A 5 6.92 18.10 -10.39
N VAL A 6 6.53 16.83 -10.33
CA VAL A 6 5.14 16.42 -10.43
C VAL A 6 4.59 16.20 -9.02
N VAL A 7 4.19 17.30 -8.39
CA VAL A 7 3.26 17.27 -7.25
C VAL A 7 1.85 17.07 -7.81
N THR A 8 1.40 15.83 -7.93
CA THR A 8 -0.04 15.57 -8.11
C THR A 8 -0.70 15.46 -6.73
N GLY A 9 -1.12 16.60 -6.21
CA GLY A 9 -2.29 16.67 -5.34
C GLY A 9 -3.53 16.36 -6.18
N GLY A 10 -4.16 15.22 -5.91
CA GLY A 10 -5.39 14.81 -6.59
C GLY A 10 -5.92 13.55 -5.94
N ARG A 11 -7.23 13.52 -5.65
CA ARG A 11 -7.96 12.31 -5.27
C ARG A 11 -7.50 11.17 -6.18
N GLY A 12 -6.98 10.09 -5.57
CA GLY A 12 -6.19 9.07 -6.24
C GLY A 12 -6.77 8.73 -7.62
N ARG A 13 -6.09 9.18 -8.68
CA ARG A 13 -6.35 8.68 -10.02
C ARG A 13 -6.29 7.17 -9.93
N LYS A 14 -7.29 6.49 -10.49
CA LYS A 14 -7.22 5.04 -10.72
C LYS A 14 -5.89 4.81 -11.43
N ARG A 15 -4.94 4.17 -10.74
CA ARG A 15 -3.73 3.69 -11.40
C ARG A 15 -4.18 2.53 -12.28
N ASP A 16 -3.62 2.42 -13.47
CA ASP A 16 -3.89 1.29 -14.36
C ASP A 16 -3.34 -0.03 -13.80
N GLU A 17 -2.48 0.07 -12.79
CA GLU A 17 -1.87 -1.04 -12.08
C GLU A 17 -2.58 -1.34 -10.76
N ALA A 18 -2.93 -2.62 -10.56
CA ALA A 18 -3.37 -3.12 -9.27
C ALA A 18 -2.24 -2.98 -8.25
N GLY A 19 -2.52 -2.33 -7.12
CA GLY A 19 -1.51 -2.14 -6.09
C GLY A 19 -1.98 -1.42 -4.84
N ILE A 20 -1.03 -1.15 -3.97
CA ILE A 20 -1.21 -0.44 -2.71
C ILE A 20 -0.36 0.84 -2.70
N SER A 21 -1.01 1.96 -2.39
CA SER A 21 -0.34 3.22 -2.12
C SER A 21 -0.15 3.38 -0.62
N ILE A 22 1.06 3.73 -0.21
CA ILE A 22 1.46 3.81 1.20
C ILE A 22 2.07 5.20 1.41
N LYS A 23 1.60 5.94 2.40
CA LYS A 23 2.14 7.28 2.71
C LYS A 23 2.20 7.53 4.20
N TYR A 24 3.18 8.32 4.64
CA TYR A 24 3.15 8.85 6.00
C TYR A 24 1.97 9.82 6.16
N SER A 25 1.26 9.68 7.26
CA SER A 25 0.27 10.65 7.72
C SER A 25 0.98 11.80 8.46
N GLN A 26 0.25 12.89 8.71
CA GLN A 26 0.78 14.01 9.50
C GLN A 26 1.12 13.62 10.95
N SER A 27 0.49 12.56 11.49
CA SER A 27 0.77 12.06 12.84
C SER A 27 1.91 11.02 12.89
N GLY A 28 2.56 10.74 11.76
CA GLY A 28 3.64 9.75 11.66
C GLY A 28 3.18 8.29 11.53
N SER A 29 1.86 8.04 11.58
CA SER A 29 1.29 6.74 11.17
C SER A 29 1.36 6.56 9.65
N VAL A 30 1.04 5.37 9.16
CA VAL A 30 1.08 5.09 7.73
C VAL A 30 -0.34 4.91 7.22
N GLN A 31 -0.76 5.76 6.30
CA GLN A 31 -2.02 5.61 5.59
C GLN A 31 -1.79 4.76 4.34
N CYS A 32 -2.52 3.66 4.26
CA CYS A 32 -2.52 2.74 3.13
C CYS A 32 -3.82 2.88 2.33
N TYR A 33 -3.72 2.82 1.01
CA TYR A 33 -4.86 2.78 0.10
C TYR A 33 -4.70 1.62 -0.88
N VAL A 34 -5.68 0.72 -0.90
CA VAL A 34 -5.73 -0.43 -1.79
C VAL A 34 -6.59 -0.13 -3.02
N GLY A 35 -6.06 -0.49 -4.19
CA GLY A 35 -6.77 -0.38 -5.47
C GLY A 35 -8.11 -1.11 -5.48
N VAL A 36 -9.04 -0.63 -6.31
CA VAL A 36 -10.39 -1.19 -6.45
C VAL A 36 -10.34 -2.65 -6.89
N ASP A 37 -9.41 -2.97 -7.79
CA ASP A 37 -9.26 -4.30 -8.39
C ASP A 37 -8.82 -5.36 -7.38
N ILE A 38 -8.13 -4.94 -6.32
CA ILE A 38 -7.70 -5.83 -5.24
C ILE A 38 -8.84 -6.00 -4.24
N ARG A 39 -9.41 -4.90 -3.71
CA ARG A 39 -10.33 -4.98 -2.55
C ARG A 39 -11.67 -5.68 -2.83
N ASP A 40 -12.06 -5.83 -4.10
CA ASP A 40 -13.23 -6.61 -4.55
C ASP A 40 -14.49 -6.47 -3.66
N LYS A 41 -14.90 -5.21 -3.41
CA LYS A 41 -16.05 -4.81 -2.56
C LYS A 41 -16.00 -5.30 -1.10
N GLN A 42 -14.89 -5.88 -0.65
CA GLN A 42 -14.68 -6.30 0.73
C GLN A 42 -14.44 -5.09 1.64
N ARG A 43 -14.80 -5.24 2.91
CA ARG A 43 -14.60 -4.20 3.94
C ARG A 43 -13.33 -4.37 4.75
N PHE A 44 -12.74 -5.57 4.75
CA PHE A 44 -11.55 -5.89 5.52
C PHE A 44 -10.46 -6.43 4.60
N ILE A 45 -9.21 -6.29 5.03
CA ILE A 45 -8.05 -6.78 4.30
C ILE A 45 -7.02 -7.35 5.27
N TYR A 46 -6.50 -8.52 4.94
CA TYR A 46 -5.27 -9.00 5.56
C TYR A 46 -4.08 -8.35 4.87
N VAL A 47 -3.10 -7.96 5.68
CA VAL A 47 -1.83 -7.40 5.23
C VAL A 47 -0.73 -8.12 5.96
N GLU A 48 0.18 -8.69 5.20
CA GLU A 48 1.33 -9.37 5.77
C GLU A 48 2.60 -8.89 5.07
N LEU A 49 3.64 -8.75 5.88
CA LEU A 49 4.98 -8.38 5.45
C LEU A 49 5.91 -9.51 5.83
N ASP A 50 6.63 -10.02 4.85
CA ASP A 50 7.76 -10.90 5.06
C ASP A 50 9.03 -10.02 5.03
N GLU A 51 9.60 -9.79 6.20
CA GLU A 51 10.81 -8.97 6.36
C GLU A 51 12.03 -9.67 5.72
N ASP A 52 12.09 -11.01 5.74
CA ASP A 52 13.22 -11.79 5.24
C ASP A 52 13.23 -11.83 3.71
N SER A 53 12.08 -12.15 3.10
CA SER A 53 11.95 -12.20 1.64
C SER A 53 11.64 -10.83 1.02
N ARG A 54 11.44 -9.79 1.85
CA ARG A 54 11.05 -8.43 1.45
C ARG A 54 9.83 -8.44 0.52
N LYS A 55 8.80 -9.17 0.92
CA LYS A 55 7.53 -9.27 0.20
C LYS A 55 6.40 -8.76 1.05
N ILE A 56 5.44 -8.14 0.37
CA ILE A 56 4.14 -7.82 0.96
C ILE A 56 3.09 -8.70 0.29
N ARG A 57 2.11 -9.15 1.08
CA ARG A 57 0.91 -9.76 0.52
C ARG A 57 -0.37 -9.19 1.13
N LEU A 58 -1.40 -9.08 0.29
CA LEU A 58 -2.72 -8.60 0.66
C LEU A 58 -3.79 -9.62 0.31
N MET A 59 -4.80 -9.79 1.17
CA MET A 59 -5.97 -10.60 0.85
C MET A 59 -7.25 -9.88 1.30
N PRO A 60 -8.16 -9.53 0.37
CA PRO A 60 -9.47 -9.01 0.72
C PRO A 60 -10.26 -10.06 1.50
N THR A 61 -11.00 -9.64 2.51
CA THR A 61 -11.74 -10.58 3.35
C THR A 61 -13.03 -9.97 3.90
N ASN A 62 -14.00 -10.83 4.18
CA ASN A 62 -15.20 -10.51 4.95
C ASN A 62 -15.00 -10.70 6.46
N ASN A 63 -13.84 -11.20 6.89
CA ASN A 63 -13.52 -11.45 8.28
C ASN A 63 -13.08 -10.17 9.01
N GLU A 64 -13.74 -9.84 10.12
CA GLU A 64 -13.46 -8.65 10.93
C GLU A 64 -12.09 -8.67 11.62
N ARG A 65 -11.39 -9.82 11.63
CA ARG A 65 -9.99 -9.92 12.06
C ARG A 65 -9.02 -9.19 11.14
N GLY A 66 -9.42 -8.89 9.89
CA GLY A 66 -8.63 -8.09 8.97
C GLY A 66 -8.64 -6.60 9.32
N ALA A 67 -7.72 -5.83 8.74
CA ALA A 67 -7.74 -4.38 8.87
C ALA A 67 -8.98 -3.81 8.18
N LYS A 68 -9.80 -3.07 8.93
CA LYS A 68 -11.00 -2.43 8.40
C LYS A 68 -10.62 -1.31 7.44
N MET A 69 -11.08 -1.42 6.19
CA MET A 69 -10.97 -0.38 5.18
C MET A 69 -12.10 0.64 5.34
N SER A 70 -11.77 1.90 5.10
CA SER A 70 -12.60 3.07 5.36
C SER A 70 -12.31 4.17 4.34
N GLY A 71 -12.86 5.36 4.57
CA GLY A 71 -12.76 6.51 3.67
C GLY A 71 -13.83 6.49 2.57
N THR A 72 -14.02 7.63 1.90
CA THR A 72 -15.07 7.83 0.87
C THR A 72 -15.04 6.78 -0.23
N SER A 73 -13.86 6.26 -0.56
CA SER A 73 -13.67 5.23 -1.60
C SER A 73 -13.57 3.80 -1.03
N GLY A 74 -13.61 3.61 0.29
CA GLY A 74 -13.63 2.28 0.93
C GLY A 74 -12.37 1.43 0.81
N GLY A 75 -11.21 2.02 0.47
CA GLY A 75 -9.94 1.32 0.30
C GLY A 75 -8.85 1.74 1.28
N THR A 76 -9.15 2.61 2.25
CA THR A 76 -8.15 3.24 3.11
C THR A 76 -8.10 2.61 4.50
N PHE A 77 -6.91 2.30 4.97
CA PHE A 77 -6.67 1.80 6.34
C PHE A 77 -5.32 2.32 6.84
N SER A 78 -5.04 2.14 8.13
CA SER A 78 -3.81 2.65 8.75
C SER A 78 -2.97 1.51 9.31
N LEU A 79 -1.64 1.64 9.17
CA LEU A 79 -0.64 0.77 9.76
C LEU A 79 0.36 1.58 10.59
N SER A 80 1.20 0.87 11.34
CA SER A 80 2.22 1.47 12.20
C SER A 80 3.32 2.17 11.39
N LYS A 81 4.05 3.08 12.03
CA LYS A 81 5.20 3.79 11.44
C LYS A 81 6.29 2.82 10.96
N LYS A 82 6.55 1.74 11.71
CA LYS A 82 7.53 0.69 11.37
C LYS A 82 7.27 0.12 9.97
N PHE A 83 5.99 -0.09 9.63
CA PHE A 83 5.61 -0.58 8.30
C PHE A 83 6.04 0.38 7.18
N GLY A 84 5.84 1.67 7.38
CA GLY A 84 6.27 2.71 6.44
C GLY A 84 7.78 2.77 6.31
N GLU A 85 8.53 2.65 7.42
CA GLU A 85 10.00 2.68 7.43
C GLU A 85 10.64 1.50 6.68
N MET A 86 9.93 0.39 6.54
CA MET A 86 10.38 -0.78 5.79
C MET A 86 10.10 -0.66 4.29
N ILE A 87 9.09 0.12 3.91
CA ILE A 87 8.55 0.13 2.55
C ILE A 87 8.84 1.42 1.79
N ILE A 88 8.74 2.56 2.47
CA ILE A 88 8.94 3.87 1.87
C ILE A 88 10.45 4.09 1.76
N PRO A 89 11.00 4.32 0.55
CA PRO A 89 12.42 4.62 0.37
C PRO A 89 12.87 5.82 1.22
N SER A 90 14.15 5.82 1.61
CA SER A 90 14.72 6.95 2.36
C SER A 90 14.56 8.25 1.56
N GLY A 91 14.17 9.33 2.24
CA GLY A 91 13.89 10.64 1.61
C GLY A 91 12.51 10.77 0.95
N GLU A 92 11.77 9.67 0.77
CA GLU A 92 10.43 9.69 0.20
C GLU A 92 9.34 9.81 1.27
N LYS A 93 8.19 10.36 0.88
CA LYS A 93 7.00 10.48 1.76
C LYS A 93 5.92 9.44 1.49
N LYS A 94 6.06 8.71 0.38
CA LYS A 94 5.09 7.72 -0.10
C LYS A 94 5.78 6.67 -0.98
N ALA A 95 5.18 5.50 -1.05
CA ALA A 95 5.53 4.44 -1.97
C ALA A 95 4.27 3.88 -2.65
N PHE A 96 4.46 3.28 -3.82
CA PHE A 96 3.45 2.46 -4.47
C PHE A 96 4.07 1.09 -4.73
N ILE A 97 3.36 0.04 -4.34
CA ILE A 97 3.75 -1.33 -4.64
C ILE A 97 2.70 -1.90 -5.60
N ARG A 98 3.15 -2.27 -6.79
CA ARG A 98 2.35 -3.07 -7.73
C ARG A 98 2.17 -4.46 -7.14
N LEU A 99 0.95 -5.00 -7.29
CA LEU A 99 0.57 -6.29 -6.75
C LEU A 99 0.05 -7.21 -7.84
N GLU A 100 0.39 -8.48 -7.75
CA GLU A 100 -0.04 -9.52 -8.68
C GLU A 100 -0.88 -10.57 -7.97
N LYS A 101 -2.01 -10.93 -8.55
CA LYS A 101 -2.94 -11.91 -7.98
C LYS A 101 -2.39 -13.31 -8.19
N ASN A 102 -2.36 -14.10 -7.11
CA ASN A 102 -2.03 -15.51 -7.15
C ASN A 102 -3.31 -16.36 -6.98
N GLY A 103 -3.23 -17.66 -7.31
CA GLY A 103 -4.35 -18.60 -7.28
C GLY A 103 -4.87 -18.93 -5.87
N ASP A 104 -4.12 -18.59 -4.83
CA ASP A 104 -4.48 -18.78 -3.43
C ASP A 104 -5.33 -17.63 -2.84
N GLY A 105 -5.70 -16.64 -3.66
CA GLY A 105 -6.48 -15.47 -3.26
C GLY A 105 -5.65 -14.32 -2.71
N TRP A 106 -4.33 -14.48 -2.56
CA TRP A 106 -3.43 -13.42 -2.15
C TRP A 106 -2.91 -12.63 -3.34
N TRP A 107 -2.64 -11.35 -3.08
CA TRP A 107 -1.97 -10.43 -3.98
C TRP A 107 -0.57 -10.17 -3.47
N TYR A 108 0.44 -10.32 -4.30
CA TYR A 108 1.86 -10.26 -3.91
C TYR A 108 2.57 -9.08 -4.53
N GLY A 109 3.45 -8.43 -3.77
CA GLY A 109 4.34 -7.40 -4.25
C GLY A 109 5.71 -7.48 -3.62
N GLU A 110 6.70 -6.98 -4.34
CA GLU A 110 8.07 -6.88 -3.86
C GLU A 110 8.33 -5.51 -3.28
N LEU A 111 9.08 -5.46 -2.18
CA LEU A 111 9.55 -4.20 -1.61
C LEU A 111 10.78 -3.75 -2.39
N ILE A 112 10.77 -2.48 -2.81
CA ILE A 112 11.95 -1.87 -3.44
C ILE A 112 13.05 -1.79 -2.38
N ALA A 113 14.21 -2.36 -2.68
CA ALA A 113 15.36 -2.38 -1.78
C ALA A 113 15.68 -0.96 -1.27
N LYS A 114 15.96 -0.82 0.03
CA LYS A 114 16.66 0.36 0.52
C LYS A 114 18.03 0.39 -0.16
N ASN A 115 18.28 1.41 -0.99
CA ASN A 115 19.66 1.82 -1.24
C ASN A 115 20.17 2.33 0.12
N ILE A 116 20.95 1.50 0.78
CA ILE A 116 21.76 1.90 1.93
C ILE A 116 23.04 2.44 1.28
N ASP A 117 23.14 3.76 1.19
CA ASP A 117 24.44 4.42 1.00
C ASP A 117 25.24 4.37 2.32
#